data_AF-A0A1V5GS70-F1
#
_entry.id   AF-A0A1V5GS70-F1
#
_cell.length_a   1.000
_cell.length_b   1.000
_cell.length_c   1.000
_cell.angle_alpha   90.00
_cell.angle_beta   90.00
_cell.angle_gamma   90.00
#
_symmetry.space_group_name_H-M   'P 1'
#
loop_
_entity.id
_entity.type
_entity.pdbx_description
1 polymer ?
#
loop_
_entity_poly.entity_id
_entity_poly.type
_entity_poly.pdbx_seq_one_letter_code
_entity_poly.pdbx_strand_id
1 'polypeptide(L)' 'MLAIPELAMPRTRKVTTVCNGRREVWTDYEQAKAYFLEMMMTTEGEERDRAECVYIQLLHGLDECSDENE' A
#
# COMPACT_ATOMS: atom_id res chain seq x y z
N MET A 1 -5.79 11.42 17.23
CA MET A 1 -4.84 10.32 16.93
C MET A 1 -4.94 9.30 18.04
N LEU A 2 -5.12 8.03 17.69
CA LEU A 2 -5.08 6.94 18.67
C LEU A 2 -3.67 6.87 19.27
N ALA A 3 -3.57 6.73 20.59
CA ALA A 3 -2.30 6.79 21.32
C ALA A 3 -1.55 5.45 21.35
N ILE A 4 -1.97 4.48 20.54
CA ILE A 4 -1.40 3.15 20.47
C ILE A 4 -0.37 3.19 19.33
N PRO A 5 0.95 3.17 19.61
CA PRO A 5 1.99 3.39 18.60
C PRO A 5 1.92 2.40 17.43
N GLU A 6 1.57 1.15 17.72
CA GLU A 6 1.42 0.05 16.74
C GLU A 6 0.23 0.23 15.78
N LEU A 7 -0.74 1.09 16.14
CA LEU A 7 -1.92 1.42 15.32
C LEU A 7 -1.92 2.88 14.87
N ALA A 8 -0.86 3.62 15.20
CA ALA A 8 -0.72 5.01 14.81
C ALA A 8 -0.25 5.05 13.35
N MET A 9 -1.02 5.73 12.49
CA MET A 9 -0.59 6.00 11.13
C MET A 9 0.84 6.58 11.13
N PRO A 10 1.67 6.20 10.15
CA PRO A 10 3.02 6.72 10.01
C PRO A 10 3.04 8.24 10.06
N ARG A 11 4.03 8.81 10.76
CA ARG A 11 4.17 10.27 10.91
C ARG A 11 4.41 10.97 9.56
N THR A 12 4.98 10.25 8.61
CA THR A 12 5.16 10.64 7.22
C THR A 12 3.95 10.19 6.40
N ARG A 13 3.30 11.13 5.70
CA ARG A 13 2.21 10.80 4.76
C ARG A 13 2.71 10.18 3.46
N LYS A 14 4.03 9.97 3.32
CA LYS A 14 4.65 9.50 2.09
C LYS A 14 4.84 8.00 2.14
N VAL A 15 4.61 7.34 1.02
CA VAL A 15 4.89 5.91 0.85
C VAL A 15 5.35 5.65 -0.59
N THR A 16 6.29 4.73 -0.76
CA THR A 16 6.70 4.24 -2.08
C THR A 16 6.05 2.89 -2.32
N THR A 17 5.41 2.71 -3.47
CA THR A 17 4.89 1.40 -3.86
C THR A 17 5.55 0.95 -5.15
N VAL A 18 5.96 -0.32 -5.19
CA VAL A 18 6.34 -1.01 -6.42
C VAL A 18 5.27 -2.07 -6.67
N CYS A 19 4.56 -1.95 -7.78
CA CYS A 19 3.55 -2.94 -8.19
C CYS A 19 3.77 -3.30 -9.64
N ASN A 20 4.02 -4.57 -9.94
CA ASN A 20 4.23 -5.06 -11.31
C ASN A 20 5.35 -4.28 -12.03
N GLY A 21 6.47 -4.08 -11.33
CA GLY A 21 7.63 -3.30 -11.79
C GLY A 21 7.42 -1.78 -11.87
N ARG A 22 6.22 -1.26 -11.54
CA ARG A 22 5.93 0.18 -11.55
C ARG A 22 6.16 0.78 -10.18
N ARG A 23 7.13 1.70 -10.10
CA ARG A 23 7.41 2.47 -8.89
C ARG A 23 6.63 3.77 -8.88
N GLU A 24 5.87 4.00 -7.82
CA GLU A 24 5.11 5.23 -7.57
C GLU A 24 5.43 5.79 -6.18
N VAL A 25 5.52 7.12 -6.07
CA VAL A 25 5.79 7.81 -4.80
C VAL A 25 4.57 8.64 -4.43
N TRP A 26 3.87 8.20 -3.40
CA TRP A 26 2.66 8.83 -2.91
C TRP A 26 3.00 9.88 -1.86
N THR A 27 2.34 11.03 -1.92
CA THR A 27 2.41 12.05 -0.86
C THR A 27 1.30 11.93 0.18
N ASP A 28 0.32 11.08 -0.11
CA ASP A 28 -0.80 10.76 0.77
C ASP A 28 -0.99 9.24 0.86
N TYR A 29 -0.83 8.73 2.07
CA TYR A 29 -0.95 7.32 2.40
C TYR A 29 -2.37 6.77 2.16
N GLU A 30 -3.39 7.59 2.41
CA GLU A 30 -4.78 7.18 2.20
C GLU A 30 -5.12 7.14 0.70
N GLN A 31 -4.47 7.98 -0.12
CA GLN A 31 -4.58 7.90 -1.57
C GLN A 31 -3.99 6.61 -2.11
N ALA A 32 -2.83 6.18 -1.58
CA ALA A 32 -2.24 4.89 -1.93
C ALA A 32 -3.17 3.72 -1.57
N LYS A 33 -3.72 3.71 -0.35
CA LYS A 33 -4.69 2.69 0.08
C LYS A 33 -5.92 2.63 -0.84
N ALA A 34 -6.52 3.78 -1.14
CA ALA A 34 -7.70 3.85 -1.99
C ALA A 34 -7.42 3.30 -3.40
N TYR A 35 -6.26 3.62 -3.97
CA TYR A 35 -5.83 3.12 -5.27
C TYR A 35 -5.71 1.59 -5.30
N PHE A 36 -5.00 0.99 -4.34
CA PHE A 36 -4.84 -0.46 -4.30
C PHE A 36 -6.14 -1.19 -3.94
N LEU A 37 -6.99 -0.60 -3.11
CA LEU A 37 -8.33 -1.12 -2.83
C LEU A 37 -9.20 -1.13 -4.09
N GLU A 38 -9.21 -0.04 -4.87
CA GLU A 38 -9.92 0.02 -6.14
C GLU A 38 -9.38 -1.01 -7.14
N MET A 39 -8.06 -1.17 -7.21
CA MET A 39 -7.41 -2.17 -8.05
C MET A 39 -7.86 -3.59 -7.67
N MET A 40 -7.91 -3.92 -6.37
CA MET A 40 -8.41 -5.22 -5.89
C MET A 40 -9.90 -5.47 -6.25
N MET A 41 -10.71 -4.41 -6.31
CA MET A 41 -12.13 -4.50 -6.66
C MET A 41 -12.40 -4.59 -8.16
N THR A 42 -11.47 -4.12 -8.98
CA THR A 42 -11.65 -3.97 -10.44
C THR A 42 -10.84 -4.96 -11.27
N THR A 43 -9.82 -5.59 -10.68
CA THR A 43 -8.96 -6.58 -11.34
C THR A 43 -9.19 -7.98 -10.76
N GLU A 44 -8.77 -9.00 -11.51
CA GLU A 44 -8.88 -10.41 -11.12
C GLU A 44 -7.54 -11.14 -11.32
N GLY A 45 -7.42 -12.34 -10.72
CA GLY A 45 -6.24 -13.19 -10.85
C GLY A 45 -4.97 -12.56 -10.27
N GLU A 46 -3.83 -12.78 -10.93
CA GLU A 46 -2.53 -12.33 -10.44
C GLU A 46 -2.45 -10.82 -10.18
N GLU A 47 -3.15 -10.00 -10.96
CA GLU A 47 -3.12 -8.55 -10.77
C GLU A 47 -3.80 -8.13 -9.47
N ARG A 48 -4.90 -8.80 -9.14
CA ARG A 48 -5.59 -8.61 -7.87
C ARG A 48 -4.73 -9.08 -6.70
N ASP A 49 -4.09 -10.24 -6.85
CA ASP A 49 -3.25 -10.83 -5.80
C ASP A 49 -1.98 -9.99 -5.55
N ARG A 50 -1.39 -9.39 -6.61
CA ARG A 50 -0.31 -8.39 -6.49
C ARG A 50 -0.78 -7.13 -5.75
N ALA A 51 -1.94 -6.60 -6.12
CA ALA A 51 -2.52 -5.43 -5.45
C ALA A 51 -2.82 -5.70 -3.96
N GLU A 52 -3.30 -6.89 -3.63
CA GLU A 52 -3.54 -7.33 -2.25
C GLU A 52 -2.25 -7.34 -1.42
N CYS A 53 -1.15 -7.84 -1.99
CA CYS A 53 0.15 -7.85 -1.33
C CYS A 53 0.59 -6.44 -0.90
N VAL A 54 0.51 -5.47 -1.81
CA VAL A 54 0.85 -4.07 -1.53
C VAL A 54 -0.14 -3.44 -0.55
N TYR A 55 -1.44 -3.73 -0.69
CA TYR A 55 -2.47 -3.18 0.19
C TYR A 55 -2.29 -3.63 1.66
N ILE A 56 -1.95 -4.89 1.89
CA ILE A 56 -1.67 -5.40 3.24
C ILE A 56 -0.45 -4.70 3.85
N GLN A 57 0.61 -4.49 3.08
CA GLN A 57 1.79 -3.73 3.52
C GLN A 57 1.45 -2.27 3.86
N LEU A 58 0.55 -1.66 3.08
CA LEU A 58 0.00 -0.35 3.40
C LEU A 58 -0.79 -0.36 4.72
N LEU A 59 -1.62 -1.38 4.96
CA LEU A 59 -2.32 -1.48 6.25
C LEU A 59 -1.38 -1.64 7.44
N HIS A 60 -0.22 -2.28 7.23
CA HIS A 60 0.83 -2.40 8.25
C HIS A 60 1.67 -1.12 8.44
N GLY A 61 1.47 -0.08 7.64
CA GLY A 61 2.15 1.20 7.83
C GLY A 61 3.59 1.23 7.32
N LEU A 62 3.96 0.36 6.37
CA LEU A 62 5.30 0.39 5.77
C LEU A 62 5.51 1.65 4.91
N ASP A 63 6.74 2.16 4.91
CA ASP A 63 7.16 3.32 4.09
C ASP A 63 7.50 2.93 2.64
N GLU A 64 7.85 1.66 2.41
CA GLU A 64 8.07 1.06 1.09
C GLU A 64 7.30 -0.26 1.01
N CYS A 65 6.49 -0.42 -0.03
CA CYS A 65 5.67 -1.62 -0.26
C CYS A 65 5.95 -2.20 -1.66
N SER A 66 6.03 -3.52 -1.79
CA SER A 66 6.34 -4.19 -3.06
C SER A 66 5.52 -5.47 -3.26
N ASP A 67 5.07 -5.75 -4.48
CA ASP A 67 4.48 -7.05 -4.85
C ASP A 67 5.54 -8.13 -5.13
N GLU A 68 6.79 -7.73 -5.34
CA GLU A 68 7.91 -8.65 -5.49
C GLU A 68 8.37 -9.14 -4.11
N ASN A 69 8.37 -10.46 -3.91
CA ASN A 69 8.98 -11.09 -2.75
C ASN A 69 10.50 -11.01 -2.92
N GLU A 70 11.22 -10.31 -2.03
CA GLU A 70 12.69 -10.35 -1.96
C GLU A 70 13.23 -11.80 -1.90
#